data_AF-L9UCQ6-F1
#
_entry.id   AF-L9UCQ6-F1
#
_cell.length_a   1.000
_cell.length_b   1.000
_cell.length_c   1.000
_cell.angle_alpha   90.00
_cell.angle_beta   90.00
_cell.angle_gamma   90.00
#
_symmetry.space_group_name_H-M   'P 1'
#
loop_
_entity.id
_entity.type
_entity.pdbx_description
1 polymer ?
#
loop_
_entity_poly.entity_id
_entity_poly.type
_entity_poly.pdbx_seq_one_letter_code
_entity_poly.pdbx_strand_id
1 'polypeptide(L)'
;MWPVLLDHYNDRVVKGVNVSDEEASKYPHSAISTWSGFVYQGKVALYHCLKLINEGDSEFELQLDSTDDFAIYKDGNLISAHQVKAKIGDYRGNYKEALEKSASLELDRVAGIKRYFHISQPINDHSDYVGSNHECVEFYRYGESHHCELDKIEELTKQVIKEIYARQTVAFDDSLIDANYCLLSDRISSKALAIHARIQNEGDTQRKAAYESRVTAESILSDITDTNPYERKDYYAIELKARLHSHLEERLDESLPGMSNAVYERARRIYELIRLSEGGDFKILCQLMKPSEKFSRIQDADIRRYSDLVHTINVEPILKRLPHYLDSNNKFYAPTALYLPEPTDKKYCKSEIIAEIKNNDDLGNLLFEFNNLIAAKATESFIVDTKYTNCFNGSSIDAQERIDSNITKSLCISILTRDDAEARLK
;
A
#
# COMPACT_ATOMS: atom_id res chain seq x y z
N MET A 1 -11.19 -7.50 -8.11
CA MET A 1 -12.23 -7.55 -7.06
C MET A 1 -11.73 -6.67 -5.91
N TRP A 2 -12.04 -5.36 -5.99
CA TRP A 2 -11.99 -4.27 -4.98
C TRP A 2 -12.15 -2.94 -5.75
N PRO A 3 -12.82 -1.89 -5.24
CA PRO A 3 -13.68 -1.79 -4.06
C PRO A 3 -15.13 -1.38 -4.45
N VAL A 4 -16.06 -2.32 -4.23
CA VAL A 4 -17.44 -2.01 -3.82
C VAL A 4 -17.31 -1.49 -2.37
N LEU A 5 -18.24 -0.64 -1.88
CA LEU A 5 -18.39 -0.21 -0.47
C LEU A 5 -18.11 1.24 -0.10
N LEU A 6 -18.36 2.17 -1.04
CA LEU A 6 -18.91 3.48 -0.65
C LEU A 6 -20.37 3.66 -1.11
N ASP A 7 -20.88 2.82 -2.01
CA ASP A 7 -22.22 2.96 -2.61
C ASP A 7 -23.34 2.17 -1.91
N HIS A 8 -23.10 1.58 -0.73
CA HIS A 8 -24.20 0.99 0.05
C HIS A 8 -24.82 1.93 1.08
N TYR A 9 -24.38 3.19 1.14
CA TYR A 9 -25.09 4.20 1.92
C TYR A 9 -26.17 4.96 1.11
N ASN A 10 -26.10 4.99 -0.22
CA ASN A 10 -27.02 5.78 -1.03
C ASN A 10 -28.11 5.00 -1.77
N ASP A 11 -28.08 3.66 -1.77
CA ASP A 11 -29.00 2.93 -2.65
C ASP A 11 -29.42 1.53 -2.16
N ARG A 12 -29.93 1.42 -0.91
CA ARG A 12 -30.84 0.32 -0.53
C ARG A 12 -31.86 0.76 0.52
N VAL A 13 -33.10 0.93 0.07
CA VAL A 13 -34.30 0.85 0.92
C VAL A 13 -34.38 -0.58 1.48
N VAL A 14 -33.77 -0.81 2.65
CA VAL A 14 -34.07 -1.94 3.52
C VAL A 14 -34.49 -1.38 4.87
N LYS A 15 -35.72 -1.71 5.26
CA LYS A 15 -36.39 -1.25 6.48
C LYS A 15 -35.48 -1.45 7.71
N GLY A 16 -34.97 -0.36 8.26
CA GLY A 16 -34.30 -0.36 9.56
C GLY A 16 -33.36 0.83 9.73
N VAL A 17 -33.93 1.97 10.17
CA VAL A 17 -33.27 3.23 10.56
C VAL A 17 -32.72 4.08 9.41
N ASN A 18 -33.52 5.07 9.01
CA ASN A 18 -33.10 6.17 8.12
C ASN A 18 -32.07 7.04 8.83
N VAL A 19 -30.85 7.07 8.33
CA VAL A 19 -29.91 8.16 8.60
C VAL A 19 -30.08 9.15 7.44
N SER A 20 -30.37 10.41 7.74
CA SER A 20 -30.61 11.43 6.71
C SER A 20 -29.28 11.90 6.09
N ASP A 21 -29.32 12.36 4.84
CA ASP A 21 -28.16 12.94 4.12
C ASP A 21 -27.48 14.09 4.89
N GLU A 22 -28.21 14.77 5.78
CA GLU A 22 -27.69 15.80 6.69
C GLU A 22 -26.78 15.25 7.81
N GLU A 23 -26.95 13.98 8.21
CA GLU A 23 -26.07 13.32 9.19
C GLU A 23 -24.80 12.79 8.51
N ALA A 24 -24.87 12.35 7.25
CA ALA A 24 -23.70 11.95 6.46
C ALA A 24 -22.74 13.14 6.20
N SER A 25 -23.27 14.34 6.02
CA SER A 25 -22.50 15.60 5.87
C SER A 25 -21.71 16.02 7.12
N LYS A 26 -21.99 15.43 8.31
CA LYS A 26 -21.26 15.75 9.56
C LYS A 26 -19.96 14.95 9.72
N TYR A 27 -19.72 13.97 8.86
CA TYR A 27 -18.47 13.22 8.85
C TYR A 27 -17.52 13.87 7.86
N PRO A 28 -16.26 14.16 8.25
CA PRO A 28 -15.29 14.75 7.34
C PRO A 28 -15.19 13.89 6.08
N HIS A 29 -15.07 14.52 4.89
CA HIS A 29 -14.72 13.82 3.65
C HIS A 29 -13.62 12.84 3.97
N SER A 30 -13.96 11.55 3.97
CA SER A 30 -13.08 10.56 4.58
C SER A 30 -11.72 10.65 3.90
N ALA A 31 -10.63 10.69 4.66
CA ALA A 31 -9.28 10.68 4.08
C ALA A 31 -9.06 9.46 3.14
N ILE A 32 -9.93 8.45 3.23
CA ILE A 32 -10.06 7.28 2.36
C ILE A 32 -10.40 7.68 0.90
N SER A 33 -11.34 8.60 0.66
CA SER A 33 -11.68 9.04 -0.70
C SER A 33 -10.51 9.77 -1.35
N THR A 34 -9.83 10.63 -0.60
CA THR A 34 -8.64 11.37 -1.06
C THR A 34 -7.49 10.44 -1.47
N TRP A 35 -7.17 9.41 -0.67
CA TRP A 35 -6.11 8.45 -0.99
C TRP A 35 -6.48 7.55 -2.17
N SER A 36 -7.75 7.11 -2.25
CA SER A 36 -8.23 6.34 -3.41
C SER A 36 -8.09 7.12 -4.71
N GLY A 37 -8.27 8.45 -4.68
CA GLY A 37 -8.03 9.36 -5.80
C GLY A 37 -6.56 9.37 -6.24
N PHE A 38 -5.62 9.57 -5.31
CA PHE A 38 -4.18 9.59 -5.62
C PHE A 38 -3.65 8.24 -6.11
N VAL A 39 -4.12 7.14 -5.53
CA VAL A 39 -3.75 5.79 -5.99
C VAL A 39 -4.28 5.56 -7.40
N TYR A 40 -5.53 5.93 -7.69
CA TYR A 40 -6.09 5.80 -9.02
C TYR A 40 -5.34 6.69 -10.04
N GLN A 41 -5.02 7.93 -9.70
CA GLN A 41 -4.17 8.82 -10.49
C GLN A 41 -2.81 8.19 -10.80
N GLY A 42 -2.13 7.62 -9.80
CA GLY A 42 -0.87 6.91 -10.00
C GLY A 42 -0.99 5.71 -10.94
N LYS A 43 -2.07 4.92 -10.81
CA LYS A 43 -2.35 3.78 -11.71
C LYS A 43 -2.62 4.23 -13.15
N VAL A 44 -3.38 5.31 -13.34
CA VAL A 44 -3.66 5.88 -14.68
C VAL A 44 -2.40 6.46 -15.31
N ALA A 45 -1.58 7.17 -14.54
CA ALA A 45 -0.29 7.70 -15.00
C ALA A 45 0.63 6.55 -15.46
N LEU A 46 0.73 5.49 -14.66
CA LEU A 46 1.52 4.30 -15.01
C LEU A 46 1.01 3.64 -16.30
N TYR A 47 -0.30 3.42 -16.42
CA TYR A 47 -0.89 2.87 -17.63
C TYR A 47 -0.52 3.69 -18.88
N HIS A 48 -0.66 5.03 -18.80
CA HIS A 48 -0.34 5.91 -19.92
C HIS A 48 1.14 5.85 -20.29
N CYS A 49 2.04 5.88 -19.30
CA CYS A 49 3.48 5.78 -19.54
C CYS A 49 3.86 4.46 -20.21
N LEU A 50 3.31 3.34 -19.74
CA LEU A 50 3.55 2.03 -20.35
C LEU A 50 2.99 1.94 -21.76
N LYS A 51 1.84 2.59 -22.03
CA LYS A 51 1.30 2.70 -23.38
C LYS A 51 2.26 3.44 -24.31
N LEU A 52 2.82 4.58 -23.89
CA LEU A 52 3.82 5.33 -24.66
C LEU A 52 5.09 4.48 -24.93
N ILE A 53 5.59 3.79 -23.91
CA ILE A 53 6.74 2.87 -24.04
C ILE A 53 6.42 1.75 -25.04
N ASN A 54 5.23 1.17 -24.96
CA ASN A 54 4.76 0.15 -25.91
C ASN A 54 4.50 0.74 -27.30
N GLU A 55 4.31 2.03 -27.46
CA GLU A 55 4.23 2.70 -28.77
C GLU A 55 5.62 3.05 -29.32
N GLY A 56 6.68 2.84 -28.54
CA GLY A 56 8.07 3.06 -28.92
C GLY A 56 8.65 4.39 -28.43
N ASP A 57 7.91 5.16 -27.64
CA ASP A 57 8.44 6.37 -27.01
C ASP A 57 9.11 6.04 -25.68
N SER A 58 10.43 6.15 -25.64
CA SER A 58 11.25 5.91 -24.45
C SER A 58 11.97 7.16 -23.95
N GLU A 59 11.67 8.33 -24.52
CA GLU A 59 12.38 9.58 -24.27
C GLU A 59 11.45 10.61 -23.64
N PHE A 60 10.77 10.22 -22.57
CA PHE A 60 9.89 11.10 -21.81
C PHE A 60 10.15 11.01 -20.31
N GLU A 61 9.63 12.00 -19.60
CA GLU A 61 9.62 12.08 -18.16
C GLU A 61 8.19 12.27 -17.64
N LEU A 62 7.79 11.44 -16.68
CA LEU A 62 6.54 11.55 -15.96
C LEU A 62 6.69 12.52 -14.77
N GLN A 63 5.82 13.52 -14.70
CA GLN A 63 5.64 14.37 -13.54
C GLN A 63 4.31 14.04 -12.85
N LEU A 64 4.30 13.98 -11.52
CA LEU A 64 3.13 13.66 -10.71
C LEU A 64 2.73 14.84 -9.82
N ASP A 65 1.43 15.09 -9.70
CA ASP A 65 0.82 16.02 -8.73
C ASP A 65 1.45 17.43 -8.74
N SER A 66 1.64 18.01 -9.94
CA SER A 66 2.23 19.34 -10.10
C SER A 66 1.59 20.14 -11.25
N THR A 67 2.02 19.96 -12.51
CA THR A 67 1.44 20.69 -13.66
C THR A 67 -0.02 20.34 -13.91
N ASP A 68 -0.40 19.10 -13.62
CA ASP A 68 -1.78 18.65 -13.44
C ASP A 68 -1.70 17.44 -12.48
N ASP A 69 -2.73 16.61 -12.42
CA ASP A 69 -2.67 15.35 -11.67
C ASP A 69 -1.47 14.50 -12.15
N PHE A 70 -1.23 14.42 -13.46
CA PHE A 70 0.09 14.06 -13.98
C PHE A 70 0.36 14.70 -15.35
N ALA A 71 1.63 14.71 -15.75
CA ALA A 71 2.06 15.30 -17.01
C ALA A 71 3.24 14.53 -17.61
N ILE A 72 3.32 14.55 -18.95
CA ILE A 72 4.43 13.98 -19.72
C ILE A 72 5.28 15.12 -20.25
N TYR A 73 6.58 15.06 -19.98
CA TYR A 73 7.58 16.01 -20.44
C TYR A 73 8.59 15.35 -21.37
N LYS A 74 9.12 16.12 -22.32
CA LYS A 74 10.26 15.73 -23.17
C LYS A 74 11.16 16.93 -23.37
N ASP A 75 12.46 16.74 -23.11
CA ASP A 75 13.48 17.81 -23.21
C ASP A 75 13.09 19.10 -22.47
N GLY A 76 12.48 18.95 -21.29
CA GLY A 76 12.01 20.08 -20.48
C GLY A 76 10.65 20.67 -20.88
N ASN A 77 10.09 20.28 -22.03
CA ASN A 77 8.81 20.80 -22.54
C ASN A 77 7.64 19.89 -22.18
N LEU A 78 6.51 20.49 -21.83
CA LEU A 78 5.26 19.76 -21.60
C LEU A 78 4.75 19.20 -22.94
N ILE A 79 4.48 17.89 -22.99
CA ILE A 79 3.95 17.18 -24.15
C ILE A 79 2.45 16.93 -23.99
N SER A 80 2.05 16.49 -22.80
CA SER A 80 0.64 16.31 -22.44
C SER A 80 0.39 16.54 -20.96
N ALA A 81 -0.75 17.16 -20.66
CA ALA A 81 -1.29 17.31 -19.30
C ALA A 81 -2.50 16.41 -19.12
N HIS A 82 -2.62 15.80 -17.93
CA HIS A 82 -3.63 14.80 -17.65
C HIS A 82 -4.31 15.08 -16.31
N GLN A 83 -5.63 15.30 -16.38
CA GLN A 83 -6.48 15.45 -15.22
C GLN A 83 -7.27 14.15 -15.00
N VAL A 84 -7.27 13.65 -13.77
CA VAL A 84 -7.87 12.38 -13.37
C VAL A 84 -8.96 12.61 -12.34
N LYS A 85 -10.12 11.97 -12.55
CA LYS A 85 -11.25 12.04 -11.63
C LYS A 85 -11.78 10.64 -11.27
N ALA A 86 -11.63 10.31 -9.99
CA ALA A 86 -12.15 9.09 -9.38
C ALA A 86 -13.54 9.35 -8.77
N LYS A 87 -14.56 8.61 -9.19
CA LYS A 87 -15.89 8.50 -8.52
C LYS A 87 -16.57 9.85 -8.19
N ILE A 88 -16.67 10.76 -9.16
CA ILE A 88 -17.30 12.08 -8.97
C ILE A 88 -18.81 12.09 -9.35
N GLY A 89 -19.29 11.05 -10.05
CA GLY A 89 -20.68 10.90 -10.47
C GLY A 89 -20.83 10.66 -11.96
N ASP A 90 -22.06 10.41 -12.40
CA ASP A 90 -22.45 9.95 -13.74
C ASP A 90 -22.86 11.08 -14.70
N TYR A 91 -22.95 12.32 -14.19
CA TYR A 91 -23.29 13.50 -14.99
C TYR A 91 -22.06 14.33 -15.36
N ARG A 92 -21.94 14.68 -16.65
CA ARG A 92 -20.88 15.58 -17.16
C ARG A 92 -20.79 16.89 -16.38
N GLY A 93 -21.92 17.43 -15.91
CA GLY A 93 -21.97 18.68 -15.14
C GLY A 93 -21.10 18.67 -13.89
N ASN A 94 -20.92 17.50 -13.26
CA ASN A 94 -20.09 17.34 -12.06
C ASN A 94 -18.59 17.56 -12.34
N TYR A 95 -18.20 17.54 -13.61
CA TYR A 95 -16.81 17.70 -14.06
C TYR A 95 -16.50 19.10 -14.59
N LYS A 96 -17.48 20.01 -14.60
CA LYS A 96 -17.35 21.32 -15.26
C LYS A 96 -16.13 22.11 -14.79
N GLU A 97 -15.96 22.28 -13.48
CA GLU A 97 -14.83 23.04 -12.92
C GLU A 97 -13.48 22.39 -13.26
N ALA A 98 -13.42 21.06 -13.23
CA ALA A 98 -12.22 20.32 -13.58
C ALA A 98 -11.88 20.45 -15.08
N LEU A 99 -12.88 20.38 -15.96
CA LEU A 99 -12.70 20.58 -17.41
C LEU A 99 -12.25 22.02 -17.74
N GLU A 100 -12.86 23.02 -17.10
CA GLU A 100 -12.45 24.43 -17.20
C GLU A 100 -10.99 24.62 -16.73
N LYS A 101 -10.62 24.00 -15.61
CA LYS A 101 -9.24 24.02 -15.10
C LYS A 101 -8.28 23.36 -16.07
N SER A 102 -8.59 22.17 -16.58
CA SER A 102 -7.73 21.46 -17.54
C SER A 102 -7.53 22.23 -18.84
N ALA A 103 -8.55 22.97 -19.31
CA ALA A 103 -8.44 23.80 -20.50
C ALA A 103 -7.60 25.07 -20.29
N SER A 104 -7.44 25.54 -19.05
CA SER A 104 -6.75 26.80 -18.74
C SER A 104 -5.29 26.83 -19.22
N LEU A 105 -4.83 28.03 -19.59
CA LEU A 105 -3.43 28.29 -19.89
C LEU A 105 -2.72 28.73 -18.59
N GLU A 106 -1.80 27.93 -18.09
CA GLU A 106 -1.06 28.20 -16.85
C GLU A 106 0.32 27.57 -16.92
N LEU A 107 1.36 28.35 -16.57
CA LEU A 107 2.76 27.91 -16.59
C LEU A 107 3.12 27.25 -17.94
N ASP A 108 3.37 25.94 -17.94
CA ASP A 108 3.75 25.18 -19.14
C ASP A 108 2.56 24.73 -19.98
N ARG A 109 1.31 24.83 -19.47
CA ARG A 109 0.09 24.51 -20.23
C ARG A 109 -0.17 25.62 -21.25
N VAL A 110 0.67 25.71 -22.27
CA VAL A 110 0.56 26.69 -23.36
C VAL A 110 -0.40 26.20 -24.45
N ALA A 111 -0.70 27.08 -25.41
CA ALA A 111 -1.63 26.76 -26.49
C ALA A 111 -1.13 25.59 -27.35
N GLY A 112 -2.04 24.68 -27.74
CA GLY A 112 -1.76 23.54 -28.61
C GLY A 112 -1.18 22.30 -27.92
N ILE A 113 -0.99 22.33 -26.59
CA ILE A 113 -0.59 21.15 -25.83
C ILE A 113 -1.73 20.12 -25.74
N LYS A 114 -1.40 18.83 -25.79
CA LYS A 114 -2.40 17.77 -25.61
C LYS A 114 -2.90 17.77 -24.17
N ARG A 115 -4.22 17.74 -23.99
CA ARG A 115 -4.86 17.73 -22.67
C ARG A 115 -5.83 16.58 -22.61
N TYR A 116 -5.68 15.73 -21.61
CA TYR A 116 -6.52 14.57 -21.44
C TYR A 116 -7.29 14.61 -20.13
N PHE A 117 -8.53 14.19 -20.20
CA PHE A 117 -9.41 14.04 -19.05
C PHE A 117 -9.74 12.58 -18.84
N HIS A 118 -9.35 12.05 -17.69
CA HIS A 118 -9.52 10.67 -17.32
C HIS A 118 -10.65 10.55 -16.30
N ILE A 119 -11.66 9.74 -16.62
CA ILE A 119 -12.78 9.45 -15.74
C ILE A 119 -12.84 7.96 -15.43
N SER A 120 -13.32 7.66 -14.22
CA SER A 120 -13.47 6.28 -13.75
C SER A 120 -14.87 5.71 -13.92
N GLN A 121 -15.85 6.58 -14.10
CA GLN A 121 -17.25 6.20 -14.26
C GLN A 121 -17.72 6.60 -15.66
N PRO A 122 -18.61 5.83 -16.27
CA PRO A 122 -19.26 6.24 -17.50
C PRO A 122 -20.07 7.51 -17.26
N ILE A 123 -20.04 8.41 -18.24
CA ILE A 123 -20.88 9.61 -18.27
C ILE A 123 -21.73 9.61 -19.53
N ASN A 124 -22.83 10.35 -19.47
CA ASN A 124 -23.79 10.48 -20.57
C ASN A 124 -23.26 11.19 -21.82
N ASP A 125 -22.19 11.97 -21.71
CA ASP A 125 -21.59 12.74 -22.80
C ASP A 125 -20.05 12.79 -22.67
N HIS A 126 -19.39 12.07 -23.57
CA HIS A 126 -17.92 11.95 -23.68
C HIS A 126 -17.34 12.84 -24.79
N SER A 127 -18.09 13.82 -25.30
CA SER A 127 -17.55 14.79 -26.24
C SER A 127 -16.43 15.61 -25.61
N ASP A 128 -15.41 15.92 -26.39
CA ASP A 128 -14.29 16.73 -25.94
C ASP A 128 -14.75 18.12 -25.47
N TYR A 129 -14.09 18.65 -24.46
CA TYR A 129 -14.41 19.96 -23.93
C TYR A 129 -13.54 21.02 -24.60
N VAL A 130 -14.17 22.05 -25.17
CA VAL A 130 -13.48 23.19 -25.76
C VAL A 130 -13.62 24.39 -24.83
N GLY A 131 -12.50 24.85 -24.29
CA GLY A 131 -12.45 26.04 -23.43
C GLY A 131 -12.72 27.33 -24.20
N SER A 132 -13.00 28.41 -23.46
CA SER A 132 -13.17 29.76 -24.03
C SER A 132 -11.91 30.29 -24.72
N ASN A 133 -10.76 29.71 -24.42
CA ASN A 133 -9.46 29.94 -25.04
C ASN A 133 -9.19 29.07 -26.28
N HIS A 134 -10.20 28.32 -26.75
CA HIS A 134 -10.12 27.38 -27.88
C HIS A 134 -9.22 26.15 -27.66
N GLU A 135 -8.73 25.93 -26.45
CA GLU A 135 -8.00 24.70 -26.12
C GLU A 135 -8.98 23.54 -25.94
N CYS A 136 -8.63 22.40 -26.51
CA CYS A 136 -9.41 21.17 -26.43
C CYS A 136 -8.88 20.30 -25.29
N VAL A 137 -9.79 19.76 -24.48
CA VAL A 137 -9.53 18.73 -23.48
C VAL A 137 -10.24 17.46 -23.94
N GLU A 138 -9.44 16.47 -24.31
CA GLU A 138 -9.91 15.22 -24.89
C GLU A 138 -10.27 14.22 -23.79
N PHE A 139 -11.43 13.57 -23.91
CA PHE A 139 -11.75 12.45 -23.03
C PHE A 139 -10.86 11.25 -23.38
N TYR A 140 -10.08 10.78 -22.41
CA TYR A 140 -9.04 9.80 -22.67
C TYR A 140 -9.63 8.44 -23.04
N ARG A 141 -9.06 7.81 -24.07
CA ARG A 141 -9.51 6.52 -24.59
C ARG A 141 -8.72 5.33 -24.03
N TYR A 142 -9.45 4.40 -23.45
CA TYR A 142 -9.01 3.08 -23.00
C TYR A 142 -9.54 2.02 -23.97
N GLY A 143 -8.99 2.01 -25.19
CA GLY A 143 -9.54 1.24 -26.31
C GLY A 143 -10.84 1.86 -26.83
N GLU A 144 -11.94 1.11 -26.74
CA GLU A 144 -13.27 1.56 -27.17
C GLU A 144 -14.01 2.40 -26.12
N SER A 145 -13.51 2.42 -24.87
CA SER A 145 -14.12 3.18 -23.77
C SER A 145 -13.44 4.54 -23.54
N HIS A 146 -14.22 5.54 -23.13
CA HIS A 146 -13.74 6.86 -22.69
C HIS A 146 -13.67 6.98 -21.15
N HIS A 147 -13.81 5.86 -20.44
CA HIS A 147 -13.64 5.76 -19.01
C HIS A 147 -12.91 4.45 -18.68
N CYS A 148 -12.29 4.40 -17.50
CA CYS A 148 -11.69 3.18 -16.98
C CYS A 148 -12.06 2.99 -15.52
N GLU A 149 -12.79 1.94 -15.21
CA GLU A 149 -13.11 1.63 -13.81
C GLU A 149 -11.84 1.38 -12.98
N LEU A 150 -11.92 1.64 -11.68
CA LEU A 150 -10.78 1.53 -10.75
C LEU A 150 -10.19 0.11 -10.71
N ASP A 151 -11.02 -0.90 -10.91
CA ASP A 151 -10.62 -2.31 -10.92
C ASP A 151 -10.14 -2.77 -12.31
N LYS A 152 -10.51 -2.05 -13.38
CA LYS A 152 -10.11 -2.35 -14.76
C LYS A 152 -8.73 -1.81 -15.14
N ILE A 153 -8.29 -0.71 -14.52
CA ILE A 153 -7.00 -0.07 -14.89
C ILE A 153 -5.82 -1.02 -14.67
N GLU A 154 -5.87 -1.86 -13.64
CA GLU A 154 -4.85 -2.87 -13.36
C GLU A 154 -4.76 -3.92 -14.47
N GLU A 155 -5.90 -4.47 -14.87
CA GLU A 155 -5.98 -5.46 -15.95
C GLU A 155 -5.41 -4.90 -17.25
N LEU A 156 -5.80 -3.67 -17.62
CA LEU A 156 -5.29 -2.97 -18.80
C LEU A 156 -3.78 -2.72 -18.71
N THR A 157 -3.29 -2.32 -17.54
CA THR A 157 -1.86 -2.07 -17.34
C THR A 157 -1.05 -3.35 -17.46
N LYS A 158 -1.49 -4.43 -16.83
CA LYS A 158 -0.84 -5.75 -16.94
C LYS A 158 -0.84 -6.26 -18.38
N GLN A 159 -1.90 -5.99 -19.13
CA GLN A 159 -1.96 -6.33 -20.56
C GLN A 159 -0.90 -5.57 -21.38
N VAL A 160 -0.69 -4.28 -21.12
CA VAL A 160 0.39 -3.51 -21.78
C VAL A 160 1.77 -4.03 -21.37
N ILE A 161 1.98 -4.43 -20.12
CA ILE A 161 3.24 -5.07 -19.67
C ILE A 161 3.50 -6.36 -20.46
N LYS A 162 2.48 -7.22 -20.62
CA LYS A 162 2.55 -8.45 -21.44
C LYS A 162 3.01 -8.14 -22.87
N GLU A 163 2.48 -7.08 -23.47
CA GLU A 163 2.84 -6.66 -24.83
C GLU A 163 4.29 -6.16 -24.92
N ILE A 164 4.75 -5.38 -23.94
CA ILE A 164 6.15 -4.92 -23.85
C ILE A 164 7.09 -6.12 -23.75
N TYR A 165 6.80 -7.08 -22.86
CA TYR A 165 7.62 -8.28 -22.72
C TYR A 165 7.67 -9.12 -23.98
N ALA A 166 6.52 -9.33 -24.64
CA ALA A 166 6.45 -10.06 -25.89
C ALA A 166 7.33 -9.38 -26.97
N ARG A 167 7.30 -8.04 -27.06
CA ARG A 167 8.13 -7.28 -27.99
C ARG A 167 9.62 -7.37 -27.66
N GLN A 168 9.98 -7.31 -26.38
CA GLN A 168 11.37 -7.37 -25.92
C GLN A 168 11.92 -8.79 -25.77
N THR A 169 11.13 -9.82 -26.11
CA THR A 169 11.49 -11.24 -25.98
C THR A 169 11.87 -11.66 -24.55
N VAL A 170 11.29 -10.98 -23.55
CA VAL A 170 11.43 -11.34 -22.14
C VAL A 170 10.58 -12.57 -21.85
N ALA A 171 11.14 -13.58 -21.19
CA ALA A 171 10.37 -14.72 -20.70
C ALA A 171 9.60 -14.32 -19.43
N PHE A 172 8.29 -14.56 -19.42
CA PHE A 172 7.43 -14.16 -18.31
C PHE A 172 6.36 -15.20 -17.99
N ASP A 173 5.90 -15.19 -16.75
CA ASP A 173 4.69 -15.84 -16.26
C ASP A 173 3.77 -14.79 -15.62
N ASP A 174 2.56 -15.17 -15.24
CA ASP A 174 1.62 -14.24 -14.59
C ASP A 174 2.16 -13.72 -13.24
N SER A 175 2.98 -14.49 -12.53
CA SER A 175 3.57 -14.08 -11.25
C SER A 175 4.59 -12.95 -11.41
N LEU A 176 5.42 -12.99 -12.47
CA LEU A 176 6.38 -11.93 -12.79
C LEU A 176 5.64 -10.63 -13.12
N ILE A 177 4.57 -10.73 -13.90
CA ILE A 177 3.76 -9.58 -14.30
C ILE A 177 3.08 -8.95 -13.08
N ASP A 178 2.47 -9.77 -12.23
CA ASP A 178 1.86 -9.30 -10.98
C ASP A 178 2.90 -8.62 -10.09
N ALA A 179 4.09 -9.21 -9.96
CA ALA A 179 5.16 -8.63 -9.16
C ALA A 179 5.63 -7.27 -9.66
N ASN A 180 5.96 -7.19 -10.95
CA ASN A 180 6.47 -5.97 -11.54
C ASN A 180 5.39 -4.87 -11.61
N TYR A 181 4.12 -5.24 -11.87
CA TYR A 181 3.00 -4.30 -11.76
C TYR A 181 2.87 -3.75 -10.34
N CYS A 182 2.81 -4.61 -9.32
CA CYS A 182 2.60 -4.20 -7.93
C CYS A 182 3.70 -3.27 -7.45
N LEU A 183 4.97 -3.62 -7.69
CA LEU A 183 6.12 -2.82 -7.30
C LEU A 183 6.10 -1.43 -7.95
N LEU A 184 5.90 -1.40 -9.26
CA LEU A 184 5.93 -0.15 -10.00
C LEU A 184 4.72 0.72 -9.69
N SER A 185 3.53 0.13 -9.56
CA SER A 185 2.31 0.85 -9.19
C SER A 185 2.42 1.46 -7.79
N ASP A 186 2.99 0.74 -6.82
CA ASP A 186 3.24 1.29 -5.48
C ASP A 186 4.28 2.40 -5.51
N ARG A 187 5.38 2.22 -6.25
CA ARG A 187 6.42 3.26 -6.42
C ARG A 187 5.82 4.57 -6.95
N ILE A 188 5.01 4.50 -8.00
CA ILE A 188 4.38 5.67 -8.62
C ILE A 188 3.36 6.31 -7.67
N SER A 189 2.49 5.50 -7.05
CA SER A 189 1.43 6.01 -6.16
C SER A 189 2.02 6.63 -4.88
N SER A 190 3.03 5.98 -4.29
CA SER A 190 3.77 6.48 -3.13
C SER A 190 4.51 7.78 -3.46
N LYS A 191 5.09 7.91 -4.67
CA LYS A 191 5.72 9.16 -5.11
C LYS A 191 4.71 10.30 -5.24
N ALA A 192 3.53 10.05 -5.83
CA ALA A 192 2.45 11.04 -5.93
C ALA A 192 2.02 11.53 -4.54
N LEU A 193 1.81 10.61 -3.59
CA LEU A 193 1.46 10.94 -2.21
C LEU A 193 2.54 11.75 -1.49
N ALA A 194 3.82 11.39 -1.67
CA ALA A 194 4.93 12.09 -1.06
C ALA A 194 5.06 13.52 -1.61
N ILE A 195 4.85 13.72 -2.92
CA ILE A 195 4.82 15.05 -3.54
C ILE A 195 3.66 15.87 -2.98
N HIS A 196 2.46 15.29 -2.94
CA HIS A 196 1.27 15.94 -2.37
C HIS A 196 1.50 16.43 -0.94
N ALA A 197 2.00 15.53 -0.09
CA ALA A 197 2.28 15.82 1.31
C ALA A 197 3.32 16.95 1.48
N ARG A 198 4.32 17.03 0.59
CA ARG A 198 5.32 18.11 0.60
C ARG A 198 4.72 19.45 0.17
N ILE A 199 3.88 19.46 -0.87
CA ILE A 199 3.24 20.69 -1.38
C ILE A 199 2.28 21.30 -0.33
N GLN A 200 1.58 20.46 0.43
CA GLN A 200 0.63 20.91 1.46
C GLN A 200 1.32 21.49 2.70
N ASN A 201 2.45 20.90 3.11
CA ASN A 201 3.08 21.22 4.39
C ASN A 201 4.24 22.23 4.29
N GLU A 202 4.77 22.49 3.09
CA GLU A 202 5.99 23.28 2.91
C GLU A 202 5.85 24.29 1.74
N GLY A 203 6.53 25.44 1.84
CA GLY A 203 6.35 26.62 0.97
C GLY A 203 6.86 26.49 -0.48
N ASP A 204 7.06 27.63 -1.16
CA ASP A 204 7.32 27.69 -2.61
C ASP A 204 8.51 26.86 -3.11
N THR A 205 9.55 26.68 -2.30
CA THR A 205 10.72 25.84 -2.62
C THR A 205 10.36 24.38 -2.84
N GLN A 206 9.32 23.87 -2.19
CA GLN A 206 8.90 22.47 -2.24
C GLN A 206 7.93 22.22 -3.38
N ARG A 207 7.14 23.23 -3.75
CA ARG A 207 6.40 23.23 -5.02
C ARG A 207 7.34 23.16 -6.22
N LYS A 208 8.46 23.90 -6.16
CA LYS A 208 9.52 23.80 -7.17
C LYS A 208 10.17 22.42 -7.20
N ALA A 209 10.51 21.86 -6.02
CA ALA A 209 11.08 20.52 -5.94
C ALA A 209 10.13 19.42 -6.45
N ALA A 210 8.82 19.55 -6.19
CA ALA A 210 7.79 18.66 -6.74
C ALA A 210 7.73 18.74 -8.27
N TYR A 211 7.75 19.97 -8.80
CA TYR A 211 7.74 20.23 -10.24
C TYR A 211 8.98 19.64 -10.95
N GLU A 212 10.15 19.72 -10.32
CA GLU A 212 11.40 19.13 -10.86
C GLU A 212 11.51 17.62 -10.61
N SER A 213 10.66 17.02 -9.76
CA SER A 213 10.72 15.59 -9.41
C SER A 213 10.05 14.71 -10.45
N ARG A 214 10.75 14.43 -11.54
CA ARG A 214 10.24 13.60 -12.63
C ARG A 214 10.72 12.14 -12.55
N VAL A 215 10.04 11.23 -13.24
CA VAL A 215 10.39 9.81 -13.38
C VAL A 215 10.65 9.53 -14.86
N THR A 216 11.82 9.02 -15.22
CA THR A 216 12.15 8.78 -16.64
C THR A 216 11.47 7.52 -17.16
N ALA A 217 11.13 7.52 -18.45
CA ALA A 217 10.61 6.33 -19.14
C ALA A 217 11.57 5.13 -19.04
N GLU A 218 12.88 5.38 -19.12
CA GLU A 218 13.92 4.36 -18.90
C GLU A 218 13.82 3.72 -17.51
N SER A 219 13.60 4.50 -16.45
CA SER A 219 13.41 3.98 -15.09
C SER A 219 12.11 3.19 -14.95
N ILE A 220 11.04 3.58 -15.65
CA ILE A 220 9.78 2.82 -15.69
C ILE A 220 9.98 1.48 -16.40
N LEU A 221 10.67 1.50 -17.55
CA LEU A 221 10.93 0.32 -18.35
C LEU A 221 11.85 -0.66 -17.60
N SER A 222 12.95 -0.17 -17.02
CA SER A 222 13.89 -0.98 -16.24
C SER A 222 13.17 -1.76 -15.13
N ASP A 223 12.31 -1.09 -14.37
CA ASP A 223 11.52 -1.68 -13.28
C ASP A 223 10.64 -2.85 -13.72
N ILE A 224 9.99 -2.74 -14.89
CA ILE A 224 9.20 -3.86 -15.40
C ILE A 224 10.07 -4.93 -16.04
N THR A 225 11.23 -4.61 -16.62
CA THR A 225 12.06 -5.61 -17.28
C THR A 225 12.96 -6.40 -16.34
N ASP A 226 13.05 -6.00 -15.06
CA ASP A 226 13.78 -6.77 -14.07
C ASP A 226 13.07 -8.12 -13.84
N THR A 227 13.78 -9.22 -14.16
CA THR A 227 13.27 -10.59 -14.19
C THR A 227 13.51 -11.37 -12.89
N ASN A 228 13.92 -10.72 -11.79
CA ASN A 228 14.13 -11.40 -10.51
C ASN A 228 13.03 -11.08 -9.47
N PRO A 229 11.78 -11.57 -9.63
CA PRO A 229 10.68 -11.23 -8.73
C PRO A 229 10.73 -12.04 -7.41
N TYR A 230 11.27 -13.25 -7.43
CA TYR A 230 11.24 -14.17 -6.29
C TYR A 230 12.19 -13.77 -5.15
N GLU A 231 13.21 -12.96 -5.42
CA GLU A 231 14.12 -12.42 -4.41
C GLU A 231 13.70 -11.04 -3.87
N ARG A 232 12.66 -10.41 -4.44
CA ARG A 232 12.23 -9.07 -4.03
C ARG A 232 11.40 -9.14 -2.76
N LYS A 233 12.07 -9.03 -1.60
CA LYS A 233 11.41 -8.82 -0.29
C LYS A 233 10.39 -7.67 -0.35
N ASP A 234 10.68 -6.65 -1.17
CA ASP A 234 9.79 -5.51 -1.48
C ASP A 234 8.46 -5.93 -2.09
N TYR A 235 8.44 -6.90 -3.01
CA TYR A 235 7.21 -7.32 -3.67
C TYR A 235 6.26 -7.94 -2.65
N TYR A 236 6.73 -8.93 -1.89
CA TYR A 236 5.87 -9.57 -0.89
C TYR A 236 5.39 -8.60 0.19
N ALA A 237 6.18 -7.58 0.53
CA ALA A 237 5.77 -6.52 1.45
C ALA A 237 4.65 -5.64 0.88
N ILE A 238 4.81 -5.18 -0.36
CA ILE A 238 3.78 -4.38 -1.06
C ILE A 238 2.51 -5.21 -1.31
N GLU A 239 2.68 -6.47 -1.71
CA GLU A 239 1.57 -7.40 -1.91
C GLU A 239 0.83 -7.69 -0.59
N LEU A 240 1.56 -7.91 0.51
CA LEU A 240 0.97 -8.04 1.84
C LEU A 240 0.22 -6.77 2.23
N LYS A 241 0.79 -5.58 1.99
CA LYS A 241 0.13 -4.31 2.29
C LYS A 241 -1.21 -4.21 1.57
N ALA A 242 -1.23 -4.44 0.26
CA ALA A 242 -2.46 -4.41 -0.53
C ALA A 242 -3.48 -5.46 -0.04
N ARG A 243 -3.03 -6.69 0.21
CA ARG A 243 -3.92 -7.79 0.62
C ARG A 243 -4.47 -7.64 2.03
N LEU A 244 -3.65 -7.17 2.96
CA LEU A 244 -4.07 -6.89 4.33
C LEU A 244 -5.02 -5.69 4.37
N HIS A 245 -4.70 -4.62 3.65
CA HIS A 245 -5.55 -3.42 3.56
C HIS A 245 -6.98 -3.79 3.22
N SER A 246 -7.19 -4.56 2.17
CA SER A 246 -8.55 -4.79 1.73
C SER A 246 -9.20 -6.02 2.34
N HIS A 247 -8.44 -6.97 2.89
CA HIS A 247 -9.02 -7.91 3.84
C HIS A 247 -9.67 -7.19 5.04
N LEU A 248 -9.05 -6.11 5.54
CA LEU A 248 -9.62 -5.30 6.61
C LEU A 248 -10.84 -4.50 6.15
N GLU A 249 -10.82 -3.99 4.93
CA GLU A 249 -11.95 -3.29 4.31
C GLU A 249 -13.17 -4.21 4.18
N GLU A 250 -13.00 -5.40 3.58
CA GLU A 250 -14.06 -6.42 3.44
C GLU A 250 -14.64 -6.81 4.79
N ARG A 251 -13.78 -7.05 5.79
CA ARG A 251 -14.23 -7.42 7.13
C ARG A 251 -14.98 -6.33 7.84
N LEU A 252 -14.55 -5.08 7.68
CA LEU A 252 -15.22 -3.95 8.30
C LEU A 252 -16.64 -3.84 7.77
N ASP A 253 -16.85 -4.06 6.47
CA ASP A 253 -18.17 -4.06 5.85
C ASP A 253 -19.05 -5.22 6.29
N GLU A 254 -18.54 -6.45 6.26
CA GLU A 254 -19.28 -7.63 6.73
C GLU A 254 -19.72 -7.49 8.19
N SER A 255 -18.89 -6.84 9.01
CA SER A 255 -19.07 -6.73 10.46
C SER A 255 -19.79 -5.45 10.88
N LEU A 256 -19.90 -4.45 10.00
CA LEU A 256 -20.51 -3.14 10.28
C LEU A 256 -21.93 -3.29 10.89
N PRO A 257 -22.80 -4.18 10.36
CA PRO A 257 -24.13 -4.41 10.92
C PRO A 257 -24.03 -5.11 12.29
N GLY A 258 -24.04 -4.33 13.36
CA GLY A 258 -23.98 -4.84 14.74
C GLY A 258 -22.64 -4.67 15.45
N MET A 259 -21.68 -3.97 14.85
CA MET A 259 -20.40 -3.63 15.49
C MET A 259 -20.59 -2.58 16.60
N SER A 260 -19.86 -2.72 17.71
CA SER A 260 -19.81 -1.68 18.75
C SER A 260 -18.83 -0.57 18.37
N ASN A 261 -19.05 0.66 18.87
CA ASN A 261 -18.17 1.80 18.61
C ASN A 261 -16.69 1.52 18.97
N ALA A 262 -16.43 0.77 20.05
CA ALA A 262 -15.07 0.45 20.47
C ALA A 262 -14.37 -0.50 19.47
N VAL A 263 -15.09 -1.49 18.96
CA VAL A 263 -14.56 -2.43 17.94
C VAL A 263 -14.33 -1.70 16.62
N TYR A 264 -15.27 -0.82 16.23
CA TYR A 264 -15.13 0.03 15.05
C TYR A 264 -13.89 0.93 15.14
N GLU A 265 -13.72 1.66 16.25
CA GLU A 265 -12.56 2.54 16.44
C GLU A 265 -11.23 1.79 16.49
N ARG A 266 -11.22 0.55 16.99
CA ARG A 266 -10.03 -0.31 16.91
C ARG A 266 -9.71 -0.68 15.45
N ALA A 267 -10.69 -1.19 14.71
CA ALA A 267 -10.51 -1.57 13.31
C ALA A 267 -10.07 -0.36 12.45
N ARG A 268 -10.69 0.80 12.67
CA ARG A 268 -10.36 2.07 12.01
C ARG A 268 -8.90 2.47 12.24
N ARG A 269 -8.42 2.42 13.48
CA ARG A 269 -7.02 2.76 13.81
C ARG A 269 -6.00 1.77 13.22
N ILE A 270 -6.33 0.48 13.20
CA ILE A 270 -5.48 -0.55 12.56
C ILE A 270 -5.38 -0.28 11.05
N TYR A 271 -6.52 0.01 10.42
CA TYR A 271 -6.58 0.37 9.01
C TYR A 271 -5.76 1.64 8.71
N GLU A 272 -5.88 2.68 9.55
CA GLU A 272 -5.09 3.91 9.41
C GLU A 272 -3.58 3.66 9.51
N LEU A 273 -3.14 2.82 10.46
CA LEU A 273 -1.73 2.44 10.56
C LEU A 273 -1.25 1.81 9.25
N ILE A 274 -1.95 0.77 8.77
CA ILE A 274 -1.56 0.04 7.55
C ILE A 274 -1.50 0.95 6.33
N ARG A 275 -2.45 1.88 6.23
CA ARG A 275 -2.48 2.88 5.16
C ARG A 275 -1.25 3.79 5.19
N LEU A 276 -0.86 4.28 6.37
CA LEU A 276 0.23 5.24 6.55
C LEU A 276 1.61 4.59 6.65
N SER A 277 1.68 3.29 6.94
CA SER A 277 2.94 2.55 7.07
C SER A 277 3.73 2.52 5.76
N GLU A 278 5.04 2.72 5.89
CA GLU A 278 6.01 2.67 4.79
C GLU A 278 6.32 1.22 4.37
N GLY A 279 6.88 1.04 3.16
CA GLY A 279 7.20 -0.30 2.64
C GLY A 279 8.15 -1.11 3.53
N GLY A 280 9.06 -0.45 4.24
CA GLY A 280 9.98 -1.09 5.19
C GLY A 280 9.27 -1.77 6.37
N ASP A 281 8.21 -1.17 6.90
CA ASP A 281 7.44 -1.78 8.00
C ASP A 281 6.73 -3.06 7.53
N PHE A 282 6.23 -3.10 6.29
CA PHE A 282 5.59 -4.32 5.75
C PHE A 282 6.57 -5.46 5.48
N LYS A 283 7.84 -5.18 5.17
CA LYS A 283 8.87 -6.24 5.14
C LYS A 283 9.01 -6.88 6.52
N ILE A 284 9.11 -6.05 7.55
CA ILE A 284 9.22 -6.51 8.94
C ILE A 284 7.96 -7.30 9.33
N LEU A 285 6.77 -6.82 8.94
CA LEU A 285 5.51 -7.51 9.19
C LEU A 285 5.44 -8.86 8.50
N CYS A 286 5.78 -8.96 7.20
CA CYS A 286 5.85 -10.24 6.47
C CYS A 286 6.66 -11.26 7.27
N GLN A 287 7.81 -10.82 7.77
CA GLN A 287 8.73 -11.67 8.48
C GLN A 287 8.22 -12.08 9.87
N LEU A 288 7.58 -11.16 10.60
CA LEU A 288 6.98 -11.45 11.92
C LEU A 288 5.70 -12.27 11.86
N MET A 289 4.91 -12.15 10.80
CA MET A 289 3.68 -12.93 10.67
C MET A 289 4.01 -14.43 10.64
N LYS A 290 5.13 -14.82 10.02
CA LYS A 290 5.58 -16.21 9.86
C LYS A 290 7.09 -16.35 10.15
N PRO A 291 7.52 -16.22 11.41
CA PRO A 291 8.94 -16.24 11.79
C PRO A 291 9.56 -17.63 11.65
N SER A 292 8.74 -18.68 11.51
CA SER A 292 9.16 -20.06 11.27
C SER A 292 9.23 -20.41 9.78
N GLU A 293 8.99 -19.47 8.87
CA GLU A 293 9.04 -19.74 7.44
C GLU A 293 10.05 -18.80 6.78
N LYS A 294 10.64 -19.26 5.68
CA LYS A 294 11.48 -18.38 4.84
C LYS A 294 10.67 -17.17 4.42
N PHE A 295 11.34 -16.02 4.34
CA PHE A 295 10.74 -14.80 3.82
C PHE A 295 10.10 -15.10 2.46
N SER A 296 8.78 -15.04 2.41
CA SER A 296 7.99 -15.49 1.28
C SER A 296 6.63 -14.80 1.31
N ARG A 297 5.83 -15.11 0.30
CA ARG A 297 4.46 -14.63 0.18
C ARG A 297 3.58 -15.12 1.33
N ILE A 298 3.00 -14.19 2.07
CA ILE A 298 2.00 -14.47 3.10
C ILE A 298 0.68 -14.90 2.44
N GLN A 299 0.07 -15.99 2.91
CA GLN A 299 -1.17 -16.52 2.33
C GLN A 299 -2.40 -15.83 2.91
N ASP A 300 -3.55 -15.88 2.21
CA ASP A 300 -4.78 -15.23 2.69
C ASP A 300 -5.24 -15.79 4.03
N ALA A 301 -4.99 -17.08 4.27
CA ALA A 301 -5.26 -17.71 5.56
C ALA A 301 -4.44 -17.08 6.69
N ASP A 302 -3.20 -16.65 6.41
CA ASP A 302 -2.32 -16.04 7.39
C ASP A 302 -2.71 -14.59 7.68
N ILE A 303 -3.12 -13.86 6.64
CA ILE A 303 -3.73 -12.53 6.76
C ILE A 303 -4.97 -12.58 7.66
N ARG A 304 -5.88 -13.54 7.41
CA ARG A 304 -7.07 -13.76 8.24
C ARG A 304 -6.71 -14.02 9.70
N ARG A 305 -5.84 -15.01 9.95
CA ARG A 305 -5.39 -15.41 11.29
C ARG A 305 -4.76 -14.25 12.07
N TYR A 306 -3.86 -13.51 11.42
CA TYR A 306 -3.21 -12.36 12.04
C TYR A 306 -4.20 -11.25 12.35
N SER A 307 -5.05 -10.89 11.39
CA SER A 307 -6.08 -9.87 11.58
C SER A 307 -7.03 -10.25 12.72
N ASP A 308 -7.52 -11.49 12.75
CA ASP A 308 -8.34 -12.03 13.84
C ASP A 308 -7.66 -11.89 15.20
N LEU A 309 -6.37 -12.24 15.29
CA LEU A 309 -5.63 -12.16 16.53
C LEU A 309 -5.54 -10.72 17.05
N VAL A 310 -5.16 -9.76 16.20
CA VAL A 310 -5.02 -8.34 16.58
C VAL A 310 -6.36 -7.75 17.04
N HIS A 311 -7.46 -8.15 16.40
CA HIS A 311 -8.81 -7.67 16.77
C HIS A 311 -9.34 -8.32 18.05
N THR A 312 -8.95 -9.56 18.35
CA THR A 312 -9.54 -10.33 19.46
C THR A 312 -8.77 -10.25 20.78
N ILE A 313 -7.52 -9.76 20.78
CA ILE A 313 -6.78 -9.53 22.02
C ILE A 313 -7.48 -8.45 22.86
N ASN A 314 -7.77 -8.75 24.12
CA ASN A 314 -8.51 -7.87 25.02
C ASN A 314 -7.79 -6.55 25.36
N VAL A 315 -6.47 -6.50 25.18
CA VAL A 315 -5.64 -5.30 25.37
C VAL A 315 -5.60 -4.47 24.09
N GLU A 316 -5.60 -3.15 24.20
CA GLU A 316 -5.46 -2.27 23.04
C GLU A 316 -4.05 -2.37 22.45
N PRO A 317 -3.92 -2.57 21.12
CA PRO A 317 -2.61 -2.62 20.49
C PRO A 317 -1.97 -1.23 20.44
N ILE A 318 -0.65 -1.20 20.56
CA ILE A 318 0.17 -0.06 20.21
C ILE A 318 0.32 -0.07 18.70
N LEU A 319 -0.13 1.01 18.05
CA LEU A 319 -0.17 1.15 16.60
C LEU A 319 0.91 2.14 16.15
N LYS A 320 2.17 1.74 16.34
CA LYS A 320 3.34 2.51 15.89
C LYS A 320 4.27 1.59 15.11
N ARG A 321 4.47 1.88 13.83
CA ARG A 321 5.16 1.03 12.82
C ARG A 321 4.42 -0.28 12.55
N LEU A 322 4.26 -1.10 13.58
CA LEU A 322 3.59 -2.40 13.57
C LEU A 322 2.63 -2.54 14.75
N PRO A 323 1.52 -3.28 14.62
CA PRO A 323 0.70 -3.66 15.77
C PRO A 323 1.51 -4.50 16.76
N HIS A 324 1.66 -4.03 17.99
CA HIS A 324 2.34 -4.74 19.07
C HIS A 324 1.78 -4.37 20.44
N TYR A 325 2.27 -5.02 21.50
CA TYR A 325 1.84 -4.78 22.88
C TYR A 325 3.05 -4.69 23.82
N LEU A 326 2.86 -4.05 24.96
CA LEU A 326 3.84 -3.94 26.04
C LEU A 326 3.24 -4.48 27.34
N ASP A 327 4.03 -5.24 28.10
CA ASP A 327 3.69 -5.55 29.48
C ASP A 327 4.17 -4.46 30.45
N SER A 328 3.83 -4.63 31.74
CA SER A 328 4.23 -3.73 32.83
C SER A 328 5.76 -3.58 33.01
N ASN A 329 6.56 -4.48 32.42
CA ASN A 329 8.02 -4.42 32.44
C ASN A 329 8.60 -3.87 31.11
N ASN A 330 7.77 -3.28 30.25
CA ASN A 330 8.13 -2.81 28.92
C ASN A 330 8.69 -3.90 28.00
N LYS A 331 8.27 -5.17 28.17
CA LYS A 331 8.60 -6.21 27.20
C LYS A 331 7.63 -6.18 26.04
N PHE A 332 8.17 -6.30 24.84
CA PHE A 332 7.39 -6.30 23.60
C PHE A 332 6.75 -7.67 23.33
N TYR A 333 5.51 -7.62 22.87
CA TYR A 333 4.74 -8.77 22.39
C TYR A 333 4.24 -8.49 20.98
N ALA A 334 4.54 -9.38 20.03
CA ALA A 334 4.13 -9.25 18.64
C ALA A 334 3.06 -10.30 18.29
N PRO A 335 1.91 -9.91 17.74
CA PRO A 335 0.96 -10.84 17.15
C PRO A 335 1.55 -11.48 15.87
N THR A 336 1.27 -12.77 15.65
CA THR A 336 1.77 -13.52 14.49
C THR A 336 0.65 -14.35 13.85
N ALA A 337 0.88 -14.84 12.64
CA ALA A 337 0.00 -15.79 11.96
C ALA A 337 0.37 -17.27 12.25
N LEU A 338 1.23 -17.53 13.25
CA LEU A 338 1.61 -18.89 13.63
C LEU A 338 0.38 -19.72 14.00
N TYR A 339 0.25 -20.87 13.34
CA TYR A 339 -0.88 -21.78 13.47
C TYR A 339 -0.36 -23.18 13.80
N LEU A 340 -0.40 -23.53 15.08
CA LEU A 340 0.18 -24.74 15.68
C LEU A 340 -0.95 -25.55 16.37
N PRO A 341 -1.87 -26.16 15.60
CA PRO A 341 -3.00 -26.89 16.16
C PRO A 341 -2.59 -28.20 16.84
N GLU A 342 -1.48 -28.82 16.42
CA GLU A 342 -1.03 -30.10 16.95
C GLU A 342 0.19 -29.95 17.88
N PRO A 343 0.30 -30.76 18.95
CA PRO A 343 1.45 -30.70 19.86
C PRO A 343 2.81 -30.93 19.19
N THR A 344 2.83 -31.67 18.08
CA THR A 344 4.04 -31.92 17.29
C THR A 344 4.57 -30.67 16.60
N ASP A 345 3.70 -29.71 16.28
CA ASP A 345 4.05 -28.50 15.51
C ASP A 345 5.03 -27.62 16.27
N LYS A 346 4.96 -27.64 17.61
CA LYS A 346 5.92 -26.97 18.50
C LYS A 346 7.37 -27.38 18.20
N LYS A 347 7.62 -28.66 17.90
CA LYS A 347 8.97 -29.14 17.61
C LYS A 347 9.47 -28.58 16.28
N TYR A 348 8.63 -28.59 15.25
CA TYR A 348 8.96 -28.08 13.92
C TYR A 348 9.18 -26.57 13.95
N CYS A 349 8.25 -25.83 14.54
CA CYS A 349 8.33 -24.37 14.72
C CYS A 349 9.64 -23.95 15.41
N LYS A 350 10.05 -24.67 16.46
CA LYS A 350 11.35 -24.42 17.13
C LYS A 350 12.53 -24.58 16.18
N SER A 351 12.61 -25.69 15.45
CA SER A 351 13.72 -25.94 14.54
C SER A 351 13.75 -24.96 13.38
N GLU A 352 12.59 -24.55 12.88
CA GLU A 352 12.45 -23.65 11.75
C GLU A 352 12.82 -22.22 12.12
N ILE A 353 12.35 -21.69 13.26
CA ILE A 353 12.74 -20.36 13.74
C ILE A 353 14.28 -20.29 13.92
N ILE A 354 14.89 -21.33 14.49
CA ILE A 354 16.36 -21.38 14.65
C ILE A 354 17.05 -21.40 13.28
N ALA A 355 16.53 -22.15 12.32
CA ALA A 355 17.08 -22.20 10.97
C ALA A 355 16.95 -20.86 10.24
N GLU A 356 15.84 -20.15 10.42
CA GLU A 356 15.62 -18.85 9.80
C GLU A 356 16.50 -17.77 10.40
N ILE A 357 16.63 -17.70 11.74
CA ILE A 357 17.54 -16.74 12.40
C ILE A 357 18.98 -16.94 11.90
N LYS A 358 19.41 -18.18 11.65
CA LYS A 358 20.75 -18.48 11.14
C LYS A 358 21.04 -17.89 9.76
N ASN A 359 20.01 -17.81 8.92
CA ASN A 359 20.15 -17.42 7.51
C ASN A 359 19.61 -16.00 7.25
N ASN A 360 19.14 -15.30 8.29
CA ASN A 360 18.40 -14.06 8.16
C ASN A 360 18.67 -13.15 9.37
N ASP A 361 19.73 -12.35 9.27
CA ASP A 361 20.14 -11.42 10.34
C ASP A 361 19.06 -10.40 10.68
N ASP A 362 18.24 -9.99 9.69
CA ASP A 362 17.10 -9.10 9.88
C ASP A 362 16.09 -9.73 10.85
N LEU A 363 15.82 -11.05 10.71
CA LEU A 363 14.93 -11.77 11.64
C LEU A 363 15.52 -11.80 13.05
N GLY A 364 16.83 -12.08 13.13
CA GLY A 364 17.52 -12.15 14.41
C GLY A 364 17.36 -10.86 15.19
N ASN A 365 17.71 -9.73 14.57
CA ASN A 365 17.56 -8.39 15.16
C ASN A 365 16.12 -8.10 15.60
N LEU A 366 15.16 -8.48 14.76
CA LEU A 366 13.75 -8.28 15.04
C LEU A 366 13.25 -9.09 16.23
N LEU A 367 13.70 -10.34 16.36
CA LEU A 367 13.34 -11.21 17.47
C LEU A 367 14.08 -10.86 18.77
N PHE A 368 15.17 -10.10 18.72
CA PHE A 368 15.74 -9.46 19.91
C PHE A 368 14.82 -8.37 20.47
N GLU A 369 14.15 -7.61 19.59
CA GLU A 369 13.16 -6.61 20.00
C GLU A 369 11.85 -7.29 20.42
N PHE A 370 11.29 -8.16 19.58
CA PHE A 370 10.02 -8.87 19.79
C PHE A 370 10.24 -10.33 20.17
N ASN A 371 10.80 -10.56 21.37
CA ASN A 371 11.07 -11.93 21.83
C ASN A 371 9.85 -12.65 22.45
N ASN A 372 8.67 -12.01 22.50
CA ASN A 372 7.40 -12.66 22.86
C ASN A 372 6.45 -12.62 21.66
N LEU A 373 6.19 -13.76 21.05
CA LEU A 373 5.36 -13.89 19.88
C LEU A 373 4.04 -14.53 20.27
N ILE A 374 2.92 -13.89 19.94
CA ILE A 374 1.58 -14.40 20.19
C ILE A 374 1.15 -15.17 18.96
N ALA A 375 0.93 -16.48 19.11
CA ALA A 375 0.47 -17.33 18.02
C ALA A 375 -1.04 -17.13 17.80
N ALA A 376 -1.48 -17.10 16.53
CA ALA A 376 -2.90 -17.09 16.19
C ALA A 376 -3.60 -18.37 16.69
N LYS A 377 -2.87 -19.50 16.70
CA LYS A 377 -3.28 -20.73 17.36
C LYS A 377 -2.06 -21.49 17.87
N ALA A 378 -2.10 -21.91 19.14
CA ALA A 378 -1.17 -22.87 19.72
C ALA A 378 -1.88 -23.67 20.81
N THR A 379 -1.49 -24.93 21.01
CA THR A 379 -2.02 -25.78 22.10
C THR A 379 -1.49 -25.37 23.47
N GLU A 380 -0.25 -24.90 23.53
CA GLU A 380 0.43 -24.48 24.74
C GLU A 380 1.53 -23.44 24.43
N SER A 381 1.86 -22.61 25.41
CA SER A 381 3.00 -21.69 25.31
C SER A 381 4.34 -22.43 25.46
N PHE A 382 5.38 -21.97 24.77
CA PHE A 382 6.70 -22.58 24.84
C PHE A 382 7.84 -21.60 24.53
N ILE A 383 9.05 -22.01 24.90
CA ILE A 383 10.27 -21.23 24.65
C ILE A 383 11.13 -21.91 23.57
N VAL A 384 11.65 -21.09 22.66
CA VAL A 384 12.71 -21.41 21.72
C VAL A 384 14.01 -20.84 22.28
N ASP A 385 14.89 -21.71 22.77
CA ASP A 385 16.25 -21.31 23.13
C ASP A 385 17.11 -21.39 21.87
N THR A 386 17.47 -20.22 21.35
CA THR A 386 18.18 -20.11 20.09
C THR A 386 19.69 -20.32 20.24
N LYS A 387 20.22 -20.21 21.48
CA LYS A 387 21.66 -20.19 21.78
C LYS A 387 22.47 -19.10 21.05
N TYR A 388 21.82 -18.16 20.35
CA TYR A 388 22.47 -17.00 19.72
C TYR A 388 22.64 -15.87 20.73
N THR A 389 23.79 -15.19 20.71
CA THR A 389 24.10 -14.02 21.55
C THR A 389 24.43 -12.84 20.64
N ASN A 390 23.80 -11.68 20.86
CA ASN A 390 24.04 -10.50 20.03
C ASN A 390 25.44 -9.91 20.32
N CYS A 391 26.33 -9.87 19.34
CA CYS A 391 27.57 -9.09 19.41
C CYS A 391 27.30 -7.74 18.73
N PHE A 392 26.96 -6.71 19.53
CA PHE A 392 26.85 -5.34 19.03
C PHE A 392 28.22 -4.86 18.52
N ASN A 393 28.47 -4.93 17.21
CA ASN A 393 29.54 -4.17 16.56
C ASN A 393 29.01 -2.78 16.19
N GLY A 394 28.81 -1.94 17.21
CA GLY A 394 28.55 -0.51 17.02
C GLY A 394 29.86 0.26 17.01
N SER A 395 30.29 0.73 15.84
CA SER A 395 31.33 1.76 15.72
C SER A 395 30.77 3.10 16.22
N SER A 396 30.84 3.36 17.53
CA SER A 396 30.70 4.70 18.09
C SER A 396 31.64 4.86 19.29
N ILE A 397 32.20 6.05 19.42
CA ILE A 397 33.36 6.41 20.26
C ILE A 397 33.04 6.42 21.78
N ASP A 398 31.86 5.97 22.20
CA ASP A 398 31.46 5.87 23.63
C ASP A 398 31.82 4.52 24.28
N ALA A 399 32.65 3.71 23.62
CA ALA A 399 32.91 2.32 23.99
C ALA A 399 33.77 2.10 25.25
N GLN A 400 34.23 3.13 25.96
CA GLN A 400 35.22 2.95 27.02
C GLN A 400 34.65 2.82 28.45
N GLU A 401 33.37 3.14 28.70
CA GLU A 401 32.76 3.01 30.04
C GLU A 401 31.74 1.87 30.19
N ARG A 402 31.46 1.09 29.14
CA ARG A 402 30.51 -0.05 29.18
C ARG A 402 31.16 -1.44 29.16
N ILE A 403 32.47 -1.54 29.40
CA ILE A 403 33.21 -2.80 29.28
C ILE A 403 32.98 -3.77 30.47
N ASP A 404 32.35 -3.33 31.57
CA ASP A 404 32.15 -4.17 32.77
C ASP A 404 30.79 -4.89 32.87
N SER A 405 30.04 -5.03 31.78
CA SER A 405 28.80 -5.85 31.80
C SER A 405 28.58 -6.65 30.51
N ASN A 406 29.61 -7.40 30.10
CA ASN A 406 29.48 -8.49 29.12
C ASN A 406 28.68 -9.66 29.71
N ILE A 407 27.36 -9.51 29.82
CA ILE A 407 26.42 -10.64 29.90
C ILE A 407 25.88 -10.86 28.48
N THR A 408 26.52 -11.75 27.74
CA THR A 408 25.97 -12.33 26.51
C THR A 408 24.73 -13.18 26.85
N LYS A 409 23.57 -12.53 27.00
CA LYS A 409 22.30 -13.26 27.16
C LYS A 409 21.96 -13.94 25.84
N SER A 410 21.71 -15.25 25.90
CA SER A 410 21.17 -15.98 24.75
C SER A 410 19.76 -15.47 24.43
N LEU A 411 19.45 -15.35 23.14
CA LEU A 411 18.12 -14.98 22.67
C LEU A 411 17.15 -16.14 22.95
N CYS A 412 16.21 -15.91 23.86
CA CYS A 412 15.11 -16.81 24.14
C CYS A 412 13.81 -16.21 23.62
N ILE A 413 13.14 -16.92 22.71
CA ILE A 413 11.87 -16.48 22.12
C ILE A 413 10.74 -17.24 22.80
N SER A 414 9.75 -16.52 23.33
CA SER A 414 8.54 -17.10 23.89
C SER A 414 7.45 -17.12 22.82
N ILE A 415 6.97 -18.30 22.43
CA ILE A 415 5.73 -18.45 21.66
C ILE A 415 4.59 -18.62 22.65
N LEU A 416 3.60 -17.75 22.58
CA LEU A 416 2.52 -17.65 23.55
C LEU A 416 1.17 -17.96 22.92
N THR A 417 0.32 -18.61 23.69
CA THR A 417 -1.13 -18.60 23.42
C THR A 417 -1.68 -17.20 23.64
N ARG A 418 -2.81 -16.87 23.01
CA ARG A 418 -3.50 -15.60 23.23
C ARG A 418 -3.81 -15.39 24.72
N ASP A 419 -4.34 -16.41 25.38
CA ASP A 419 -4.78 -16.32 26.77
C ASP A 419 -3.59 -16.10 27.74
N ASP A 420 -2.44 -16.76 27.48
CA ASP A 420 -1.20 -16.53 28.25
C ASP A 420 -0.61 -15.14 28.00
N ALA A 421 -0.70 -14.64 26.77
CA ALA A 421 -0.25 -13.29 26.44
C ALA A 421 -1.12 -12.24 27.16
N GLU A 422 -2.44 -12.38 27.10
CA GLU A 422 -3.37 -11.48 27.80
C GLU A 422 -3.19 -11.50 29.31
N ALA A 423 -2.84 -12.65 29.90
CA ALA A 423 -2.52 -12.73 31.32
C ALA A 423 -1.28 -11.92 31.70
N ARG A 424 -0.30 -11.79 30.79
CA ARG A 424 0.96 -11.04 31.00
C ARG A 424 0.85 -9.55 30.68
N LEU A 425 -0.05 -9.19 29.77
CA LEU A 425 -0.28 -7.80 29.35
C LEU A 425 -1.16 -7.00 30.32
N LYS A 426 -1.69 -7.64 31.37
CA LYS A 426 -2.54 -7.01 32.40
C LYS A 426 -1.76 -6.22 33.44
#